data_AF-A0A833N5I9-F1
#
_entry.id   AF-A0A833N5I9-F1
#
_cell.length_a   1.000
_cell.length_b   1.000
_cell.length_c   1.000
_cell.angle_alpha   90.00
_cell.angle_beta   90.00
_cell.angle_gamma   90.00
#
_symmetry.space_group_name_H-M   'P 1'
#
loop_
_entity.id
_entity.type
_entity.pdbx_description
1 polymer ?
#
loop_
_entity_poly.entity_id
_entity_poly.type
_entity_poly.pdbx_seq_one_letter_code
_entity_poly.pdbx_strand_id
1 'polypeptide(L)'
;MISKLITNSRRIKLSGIYTILIFFTSFTFSLLLIPIMIYLAKKKQLYDLPDRGHATASEPSKNSVLYTKSRRIHTQPIPRLGGVAIVSGFFISISIWKLPSNMALIYCCSFVMFAIGLIDDIKTLTAKVRLFIQILSALTVVLFSNLQIQNITFSNDIIFSIPYILGVILSTFIIIGSINSINMIDGLDGLAGGVVLIGISLLSYLHFLSTHNLNLIIVFSIPVIGAILGFLKYNTHPSSIFMGDSGSNWLGFMVGIFLILILNNEVVSDQNSRWILENSSKINYFPILSVLLCLSIPIFDTAHVIILRLIERKNPLKADTRHFHHSLIKMGFTHSQSVIIVYFLMIFFGILGILPIAYPQYNLNWTPILGVLLSIFCIVFSFKLTDGFITHLSSYKFLLVSESSVGPKITLILRYWEHLNRYTVYMILLATPFLAGIVPKTISLVAACMAMIMICTIFIKKSDSFFESFLIAIASTVLLIANNSNVIWIEILGEKYNLQNAYNNLFIWLLFSTLLFFIFTFKRKYLIIAPTDFLLAILPLILLLLPAEYQAEYKLNIIALRSLVLFAALRTLSKRHNRFFYKIHFICIIALTWIALTTLVGLRLVY
;
A
#
# COMPACT_ATOMS: atom_id res chain seq x y z
N MET A 1 15.75 -22.26 -17.99
CA MET A 1 14.30 -22.36 -18.27
C MET A 1 13.58 -21.05 -17.96
N ILE A 2 13.90 -20.33 -16.86
CA ILE A 2 13.33 -19.00 -16.53
C ILE A 2 13.70 -17.90 -17.55
N SER A 3 14.93 -17.86 -18.08
CA SER A 3 15.26 -16.94 -19.18
C SER A 3 14.47 -17.24 -20.47
N LYS A 4 14.19 -18.53 -20.74
CA LYS A 4 13.26 -18.98 -21.79
C LYS A 4 11.78 -18.74 -21.45
N LEU A 5 11.41 -18.67 -20.16
CA LEU A 5 10.04 -18.38 -19.69
C LEU A 5 9.66 -16.91 -19.89
N ILE A 6 10.64 -16.01 -19.95
CA ILE A 6 10.44 -14.57 -20.23
C ILE A 6 10.50 -14.31 -21.74
N THR A 7 11.40 -14.98 -22.46
CA THR A 7 11.63 -14.74 -23.90
C THR A 7 10.65 -15.45 -24.85
N ASN A 8 10.08 -16.60 -24.47
CA ASN A 8 9.17 -17.37 -25.36
C ASN A 8 7.67 -17.17 -25.11
N SER A 9 7.26 -16.23 -24.24
CA SER A 9 5.88 -15.78 -24.27
C SER A 9 5.68 -15.04 -25.60
N ARG A 10 4.93 -15.64 -26.53
CA ARG A 10 4.43 -14.93 -27.72
C ARG A 10 3.91 -13.59 -27.25
N ARG A 11 4.67 -12.52 -27.54
CA ARG A 11 4.40 -11.11 -27.28
C ARG A 11 3.09 -10.92 -26.56
N ILE A 12 3.11 -11.13 -25.24
CA ILE A 12 2.12 -10.48 -24.43
C ILE A 12 2.56 -9.01 -24.42
N LYS A 13 2.28 -8.31 -25.52
CA LYS A 13 2.17 -6.85 -25.52
C LYS A 13 0.91 -6.54 -24.69
N LEU A 14 0.94 -6.84 -23.39
CA LEU A 14 -0.03 -6.28 -22.45
C LEU A 14 0.30 -4.78 -22.45
N SER A 15 -0.33 -4.04 -23.36
CA SER A 15 -0.34 -2.58 -23.32
C SER A 15 -0.72 -2.12 -21.91
N GLY A 16 -0.25 -0.96 -21.44
CA GLY A 16 -0.58 -0.44 -20.09
C GLY A 16 -2.08 -0.46 -19.76
N ILE A 17 -2.95 -0.42 -20.78
CA ILE A 17 -4.40 -0.62 -20.67
C ILE A 17 -4.77 -1.96 -20.01
N TYR A 18 -4.12 -3.07 -20.35
CA TYR A 18 -4.44 -4.36 -19.74
C TYR A 18 -4.07 -4.41 -18.26
N THR A 19 -2.95 -3.80 -17.86
CA THR A 19 -2.56 -3.67 -16.45
C THR A 19 -3.65 -2.96 -15.66
N ILE A 20 -4.15 -1.85 -16.21
CA ILE A 20 -5.24 -1.07 -15.61
C ILE A 20 -6.51 -1.93 -15.52
N LEU A 21 -6.85 -2.67 -16.57
CA LEU A 21 -8.04 -3.51 -16.58
C LEU A 21 -7.96 -4.68 -15.57
N ILE A 22 -6.81 -5.35 -15.45
CA ILE A 22 -6.56 -6.41 -14.45
C ILE A 22 -6.73 -5.90 -13.02
N PHE A 23 -6.22 -4.69 -12.76
CA PHE A 23 -6.40 -4.01 -11.49
C PHE A 23 -7.88 -3.78 -11.19
N PHE A 24 -8.60 -3.15 -12.12
CA PHE A 24 -10.00 -2.77 -11.91
C PHE A 24 -10.93 -3.98 -11.84
N THR A 25 -10.69 -5.06 -12.59
CA THR A 25 -11.46 -6.30 -12.43
C THR A 25 -11.28 -6.87 -11.03
N SER A 26 -10.04 -7.00 -10.56
CA SER A 26 -9.78 -7.52 -9.21
C SER A 26 -10.39 -6.64 -8.11
N PHE A 27 -10.22 -5.32 -8.23
CA PHE A 27 -10.77 -4.32 -7.32
C PHE A 27 -12.30 -4.38 -7.26
N THR A 28 -12.97 -4.34 -8.41
CA THR A 28 -14.44 -4.32 -8.49
C THR A 28 -15.06 -5.60 -7.93
N PHE A 29 -14.53 -6.76 -8.30
CA PHE A 29 -15.06 -8.04 -7.77
C PHE A 29 -14.83 -8.17 -6.26
N SER A 30 -13.65 -7.83 -5.74
CA SER A 30 -13.41 -7.82 -4.30
C SER A 30 -14.37 -6.87 -3.56
N LEU A 31 -14.54 -5.65 -4.09
CA LEU A 31 -15.42 -4.63 -3.53
C LEU A 31 -16.89 -5.08 -3.47
N LEU A 32 -17.39 -5.69 -4.56
CA LEU A 32 -18.79 -6.11 -4.68
C LEU A 32 -19.11 -7.38 -3.89
N LEU A 33 -18.13 -8.27 -3.71
CA LEU A 33 -18.32 -9.51 -2.95
C LEU A 33 -18.43 -9.29 -1.45
N ILE A 34 -17.85 -8.22 -0.90
CA ILE A 34 -17.83 -8.02 0.56
C ILE A 34 -19.21 -7.86 1.18
N PRO A 35 -20.14 -7.02 0.65
CA PRO A 35 -21.50 -6.96 1.17
C PRO A 35 -22.19 -8.34 1.24
N ILE A 36 -21.94 -9.19 0.23
CA ILE A 36 -22.45 -10.56 0.17
C ILE A 36 -21.79 -11.42 1.26
N MET A 37 -20.47 -11.33 1.44
CA MET A 37 -19.74 -12.06 2.49
C MET A 37 -20.17 -11.64 3.89
N ILE A 38 -20.42 -10.35 4.12
CA ILE A 38 -20.96 -9.84 5.39
C ILE A 38 -22.33 -10.47 5.66
N TYR A 39 -23.21 -10.51 4.65
CA TYR A 39 -24.53 -11.16 4.78
C TYR A 39 -24.41 -12.66 5.08
N LEU A 40 -23.56 -13.39 4.35
CA LEU A 40 -23.36 -14.82 4.54
C LEU A 40 -22.75 -15.15 5.90
N ALA A 41 -21.72 -14.41 6.32
CA ALA A 41 -21.13 -14.57 7.65
C ALA A 41 -22.16 -14.35 8.75
N LYS A 42 -23.02 -13.33 8.60
CA LYS A 42 -24.11 -13.09 9.55
C LYS A 42 -25.11 -14.24 9.61
N LYS A 43 -25.51 -14.76 8.45
CA LYS A 43 -26.44 -15.90 8.32
C LYS A 43 -25.86 -17.19 8.91
N LYS A 44 -24.54 -17.41 8.78
CA LYS A 44 -23.84 -18.62 9.26
C LYS A 44 -23.21 -18.47 10.65
N GLN A 45 -23.43 -17.33 11.32
CA GLN A 45 -22.86 -17.00 12.63
C GLN A 45 -21.32 -17.08 12.70
N LEU A 46 -20.63 -16.79 11.59
CA LEU A 46 -19.17 -16.79 11.49
C LEU A 46 -18.62 -15.44 11.95
N TYR A 47 -18.60 -15.21 13.27
CA TYR A 47 -18.16 -13.96 13.89
C TYR A 47 -16.87 -14.11 14.68
N ASP A 48 -16.10 -13.03 14.71
CA ASP A 48 -15.19 -12.76 15.81
C ASP A 48 -15.99 -12.21 17.00
N LEU A 49 -16.03 -12.93 18.12
CA LEU A 49 -16.65 -12.42 19.35
C LEU A 49 -15.62 -11.58 20.13
N PRO A 50 -15.97 -10.41 20.66
CA PRO A 50 -15.07 -9.66 21.53
C PRO A 50 -14.74 -10.49 22.78
N ASP A 51 -13.49 -10.44 23.26
CA ASP A 51 -13.08 -11.04 24.55
C ASP A 51 -13.76 -10.26 25.69
N ARG A 52 -15.06 -10.52 25.92
CA ARG A 52 -15.64 -10.26 27.23
C ARG A 52 -15.17 -11.41 28.10
N GLY A 53 -14.27 -11.11 29.04
CA GLY A 53 -13.83 -12.08 30.04
C GLY A 53 -15.05 -12.85 30.53
N HIS A 54 -14.94 -14.17 30.59
CA HIS A 54 -15.98 -15.05 31.12
C HIS A 54 -16.29 -14.65 32.56
N ALA A 55 -17.19 -13.68 32.76
CA ALA A 55 -18.00 -13.62 33.95
C ALA A 55 -19.04 -14.73 33.79
N THR A 56 -18.64 -15.95 34.13
CA THR A 56 -19.60 -16.98 34.49
C THR A 56 -20.50 -16.42 35.57
N ALA A 57 -21.81 -16.59 35.42
CA ALA A 57 -22.82 -16.17 36.38
C ALA A 57 -22.76 -17.02 37.65
N SER A 58 -21.71 -16.84 38.44
CA SER A 58 -21.50 -17.45 39.75
C SER A 58 -20.83 -16.43 40.65
N GLU A 59 -21.52 -16.09 41.72
CA GLU A 59 -21.26 -15.17 42.85
C GLU A 59 -19.88 -14.50 42.98
N PRO A 60 -19.83 -13.21 43.37
CA PRO A 60 -18.58 -12.47 43.48
C PRO A 60 -17.81 -12.86 44.75
N SER A 61 -16.74 -13.65 44.61
CA SER A 61 -15.72 -13.73 45.65
C SER A 61 -14.84 -12.47 45.60
N LYS A 62 -14.86 -11.70 46.69
CA LYS A 62 -13.95 -10.57 46.91
C LYS A 62 -12.51 -11.09 46.97
N ASN A 63 -11.60 -10.45 46.22
CA ASN A 63 -10.12 -10.58 46.26
C ASN A 63 -9.42 -11.43 45.19
N SER A 64 -9.78 -11.32 43.91
CA SER A 64 -8.78 -11.52 42.85
C SER A 64 -9.06 -10.64 41.63
N VAL A 65 -8.38 -9.49 41.56
CA VAL A 65 -8.34 -8.68 40.33
C VAL A 65 -7.37 -9.35 39.36
N LEU A 66 -7.84 -10.40 38.68
CA LEU A 66 -7.13 -10.98 37.54
C LEU A 66 -7.41 -10.09 36.32
N TYR A 67 -6.49 -9.17 36.01
CA TYR A 67 -6.48 -8.49 34.72
C TYR A 67 -6.17 -9.53 33.63
N THR A 68 -7.17 -10.23 33.12
CA THR A 68 -7.01 -11.00 31.88
C THR A 68 -6.69 -10.01 30.77
N LYS A 69 -5.45 -10.04 30.30
CA LYS A 69 -4.92 -9.24 29.21
C LYS A 69 -5.76 -9.49 27.95
N SER A 70 -6.72 -8.60 27.68
CA SER A 70 -7.62 -8.69 26.52
C SER A 70 -6.80 -8.71 25.22
N ARG A 71 -7.04 -9.71 24.37
CA ARG A 71 -6.37 -9.88 23.08
C ARG A 71 -7.14 -9.20 21.94
N ARG A 72 -8.45 -9.00 22.09
CA ARG A 72 -9.36 -8.45 21.07
C ARG A 72 -9.79 -7.03 21.43
N ILE A 73 -9.52 -6.07 20.56
CA ILE A 73 -9.75 -4.63 20.80
C ILE A 73 -11.15 -4.18 20.34
N HIS A 74 -11.84 -4.99 19.51
CA HIS A 74 -13.17 -4.65 19.00
C HIS A 74 -14.27 -4.84 20.07
N THR A 75 -15.32 -4.03 19.98
CA THR A 75 -16.42 -3.99 20.97
C THR A 75 -17.69 -4.70 20.51
N GLN A 76 -17.78 -5.06 19.23
CA GLN A 76 -18.93 -5.72 18.59
C GLN A 76 -18.48 -6.95 17.79
N PRO A 77 -19.35 -7.95 17.57
CA PRO A 77 -19.02 -9.11 16.75
C PRO A 77 -18.86 -8.73 15.28
N ILE A 78 -17.69 -9.03 14.70
CA ILE A 78 -17.35 -8.66 13.31
C ILE A 78 -17.20 -9.94 12.46
N PRO A 79 -17.83 -10.02 11.27
CA PRO A 79 -17.65 -11.13 10.33
C PRO A 79 -16.19 -11.44 9.96
N ARG A 80 -15.82 -12.72 9.81
CA ARG A 80 -14.45 -13.17 9.43
C ARG A 80 -14.39 -13.88 8.06
N LEU A 81 -14.90 -13.25 7.01
CA LEU A 81 -14.89 -13.81 5.64
C LEU A 81 -14.31 -12.85 4.58
N GLY A 82 -13.52 -11.85 5.01
CA GLY A 82 -12.91 -10.87 4.10
C GLY A 82 -11.96 -11.51 3.09
N GLY A 83 -11.22 -12.54 3.52
CA GLY A 83 -10.31 -13.32 2.68
C GLY A 83 -10.97 -13.92 1.45
N VAL A 84 -12.23 -14.37 1.56
CA VAL A 84 -12.99 -14.93 0.42
C VAL A 84 -13.15 -13.90 -0.68
N ALA A 85 -13.46 -12.64 -0.34
CA ALA A 85 -13.63 -11.58 -1.33
C ALA A 85 -12.30 -11.21 -2.01
N ILE A 86 -11.21 -11.12 -1.24
CA ILE A 86 -9.86 -10.84 -1.76
C ILE A 86 -9.45 -11.92 -2.77
N VAL A 87 -9.49 -13.19 -2.33
CA VAL A 87 -9.02 -14.32 -3.13
C VAL A 87 -9.90 -14.50 -4.37
N SER A 88 -11.22 -14.34 -4.24
CA SER A 88 -12.12 -14.41 -5.40
C SER A 88 -11.85 -13.30 -6.42
N GLY A 89 -11.67 -12.05 -5.97
CA GLY A 89 -11.33 -10.92 -6.85
C GLY A 89 -10.05 -11.19 -7.66
N PHE A 90 -9.03 -11.73 -6.99
CA PHE A 90 -7.79 -12.16 -7.64
C PHE A 90 -8.04 -13.27 -8.68
N PHE A 91 -8.63 -14.40 -8.31
CA PHE A 91 -8.81 -15.55 -9.23
C PHE A 91 -9.74 -15.24 -10.41
N ILE A 92 -10.79 -14.43 -10.19
CA ILE A 92 -11.67 -13.96 -11.27
C ILE A 92 -10.86 -13.12 -12.27
N SER A 93 -10.03 -12.19 -11.77
CA SER A 93 -9.16 -11.37 -12.62
C SER A 93 -8.19 -12.24 -13.43
N ILE A 94 -7.51 -13.18 -12.77
CA ILE A 94 -6.59 -14.13 -13.41
C ILE A 94 -7.27 -14.92 -14.54
N SER A 95 -8.50 -15.38 -14.29
CA SER A 95 -9.27 -16.20 -15.22
C SER A 95 -9.74 -15.41 -16.45
N ILE A 96 -10.25 -14.19 -16.26
CA ILE A 96 -10.73 -13.32 -17.34
C ILE A 96 -9.57 -12.93 -18.25
N TRP A 97 -8.43 -12.54 -17.67
CA TRP A 97 -7.29 -12.01 -18.41
C TRP A 97 -6.30 -13.10 -18.88
N LYS A 98 -6.64 -14.38 -18.69
CA LYS A 98 -5.86 -15.56 -19.14
C LYS A 98 -4.37 -15.42 -18.84
N LEU A 99 -4.05 -15.13 -17.57
CA LEU A 99 -2.68 -15.03 -17.12
C LEU A 99 -1.92 -16.36 -17.33
N PRO A 100 -0.58 -16.32 -17.44
CA PRO A 100 0.17 -17.41 -18.06
C PRO A 100 0.10 -18.72 -17.26
N SER A 101 -0.10 -19.83 -17.99
CA SER A 101 -0.30 -21.19 -17.44
C SER A 101 0.95 -21.75 -16.73
N ASN A 102 2.12 -21.18 -16.99
CA ASN A 102 3.37 -21.57 -16.33
C ASN A 102 3.39 -21.25 -14.82
N MET A 103 2.46 -20.43 -14.32
CA MET A 103 2.29 -20.14 -12.90
C MET A 103 1.19 -20.99 -12.23
N ALA A 104 0.63 -21.97 -12.93
CA ALA A 104 -0.49 -22.78 -12.43
C ALA A 104 -0.21 -23.39 -11.05
N LEU A 105 0.99 -23.91 -10.80
CA LEU A 105 1.31 -24.52 -9.51
C LEU A 105 1.32 -23.51 -8.36
N ILE A 106 1.81 -22.28 -8.60
CA ILE A 106 1.76 -21.19 -7.63
C ILE A 106 0.30 -20.85 -7.30
N TYR A 107 -0.57 -20.77 -8.32
CA TYR A 107 -2.00 -20.51 -8.13
C TYR A 107 -2.72 -21.65 -7.41
N CYS A 108 -2.38 -22.90 -7.70
CA CYS A 108 -2.92 -24.06 -6.98
C CYS A 108 -2.52 -24.04 -5.51
N CYS A 109 -1.24 -23.84 -5.20
CA CYS A 109 -0.77 -23.81 -3.81
C CYS A 109 -1.23 -22.56 -3.06
N SER A 110 -1.39 -21.42 -3.74
CA SER A 110 -2.03 -20.26 -3.11
C SER A 110 -3.49 -20.57 -2.79
N PHE A 111 -4.25 -21.22 -3.68
CA PHE A 111 -5.60 -21.67 -3.37
C PHE A 111 -5.65 -22.63 -2.17
N VAL A 112 -4.67 -23.54 -2.02
CA VAL A 112 -4.55 -24.39 -0.82
C VAL A 112 -4.36 -23.56 0.45
N MET A 113 -3.54 -22.50 0.42
CA MET A 113 -3.37 -21.58 1.56
C MET A 113 -4.66 -20.83 1.91
N PHE A 114 -5.43 -20.42 0.90
CA PHE A 114 -6.76 -19.87 1.11
C PHE A 114 -7.71 -20.89 1.73
N ALA A 115 -7.77 -22.10 1.17
CA ALA A 115 -8.68 -23.15 1.61
C ALA A 115 -8.39 -23.56 3.06
N ILE A 116 -7.11 -23.72 3.44
CA ILE A 116 -6.77 -24.09 4.81
C ILE A 116 -7.12 -22.98 5.81
N GLY A 117 -6.89 -21.72 5.44
CA GLY A 117 -7.30 -20.59 6.27
C GLY A 117 -8.81 -20.45 6.36
N LEU A 118 -9.56 -20.77 5.30
CA LEU A 118 -11.03 -20.78 5.33
C LEU A 118 -11.57 -21.90 6.21
N ILE A 119 -10.95 -23.08 6.16
CA ILE A 119 -11.28 -24.18 7.08
C ILE A 119 -10.99 -23.76 8.52
N ASP A 120 -9.88 -23.05 8.76
CA ASP A 120 -9.51 -22.54 10.08
C ASP A 120 -10.52 -21.51 10.62
N ASP A 121 -10.95 -20.56 9.77
CA ASP A 121 -11.99 -19.57 10.07
C ASP A 121 -13.33 -20.22 10.49
N ILE A 122 -13.61 -21.44 10.00
CA ILE A 122 -14.86 -22.17 10.28
C ILE A 122 -14.71 -23.18 11.42
N LYS A 123 -13.60 -23.94 11.47
CA LYS A 123 -13.43 -25.14 12.31
C LYS A 123 -12.21 -25.11 13.24
N THR A 124 -11.54 -23.97 13.44
CA THR A 124 -10.37 -23.78 14.32
C THR A 124 -9.39 -24.95 14.32
N LEU A 125 -8.39 -24.88 13.45
CA LEU A 125 -7.35 -25.89 13.30
C LEU A 125 -6.25 -25.74 14.35
N THR A 126 -5.56 -26.84 14.63
CA THR A 126 -4.38 -26.81 15.50
C THR A 126 -3.19 -26.18 14.77
N ALA A 127 -2.35 -25.44 15.49
CA ALA A 127 -1.16 -24.79 14.93
C ALA A 127 -0.21 -25.76 14.20
N LYS A 128 -0.13 -27.02 14.66
CA LYS A 128 0.69 -28.07 14.02
C LYS A 128 0.17 -28.43 12.63
N VAL A 129 -1.15 -28.61 12.48
CA VAL A 129 -1.77 -28.93 11.19
C VAL A 129 -1.58 -27.78 10.20
N ARG A 130 -1.81 -26.54 10.66
CA ARG A 130 -1.59 -25.34 9.83
C ARG A 130 -0.15 -25.26 9.33
N LEU A 131 0.82 -25.40 10.24
CA LEU A 131 2.24 -25.34 9.90
C LEU A 131 2.65 -26.46 8.94
N PHE A 132 2.15 -27.69 9.15
CA PHE A 132 2.43 -28.81 8.24
C PHE A 132 1.98 -28.53 6.81
N ILE A 133 0.75 -28.01 6.64
CA ILE A 133 0.20 -27.69 5.31
C ILE A 133 0.93 -26.50 4.66
N GLN A 134 1.31 -25.49 5.46
CA GLN A 134 2.15 -24.39 5.01
C GLN A 134 3.51 -24.89 4.50
N ILE A 135 4.19 -25.76 5.26
CA ILE A 135 5.45 -26.38 4.85
C ILE A 135 5.29 -27.18 3.57
N LEU A 136 4.28 -28.05 3.51
CA LEU A 136 4.04 -28.90 2.35
C LEU A 136 3.79 -28.06 1.08
N SER A 137 2.97 -27.02 1.19
CA SER A 137 2.64 -26.15 0.05
C SER A 137 3.84 -25.31 -0.39
N ALA A 138 4.61 -24.77 0.56
CA ALA A 138 5.85 -24.04 0.27
C ALA A 138 6.90 -24.94 -0.41
N LEU A 139 7.16 -26.14 0.14
CA LEU A 139 8.09 -27.11 -0.46
C LEU A 139 7.67 -27.52 -1.87
N THR A 140 6.37 -27.80 -2.06
CA THR A 140 5.85 -28.19 -3.37
C THR A 140 6.12 -27.11 -4.41
N VAL A 141 5.80 -25.85 -4.09
CA VAL A 141 6.04 -24.76 -5.04
C VAL A 141 7.53 -24.53 -5.29
N VAL A 142 8.35 -24.55 -4.24
CA VAL A 142 9.81 -24.34 -4.36
C VAL A 142 10.44 -25.42 -5.24
N LEU A 143 10.17 -26.70 -4.98
CA LEU A 143 10.79 -27.82 -5.69
C LEU A 143 10.29 -27.96 -7.13
N PHE A 144 8.98 -27.90 -7.36
CA PHE A 144 8.40 -28.19 -8.67
C PHE A 144 8.31 -26.96 -9.59
N SER A 145 8.40 -25.74 -9.04
CA SER A 145 8.49 -24.52 -9.85
C SER A 145 9.93 -23.99 -9.99
N ASN A 146 10.93 -24.69 -9.45
CA ASN A 146 12.33 -24.23 -9.36
C ASN A 146 12.46 -22.83 -8.74
N LEU A 147 11.73 -22.59 -7.66
CA LEU A 147 11.72 -21.31 -6.92
C LEU A 147 12.65 -21.33 -5.72
N GLN A 148 13.77 -22.05 -5.79
CA GLN A 148 14.83 -21.95 -4.79
C GLN A 148 15.70 -20.71 -5.03
N ILE A 149 16.12 -20.05 -3.95
CA ILE A 149 17.12 -18.98 -3.98
C ILE A 149 18.45 -19.57 -4.43
N GLN A 150 18.97 -19.06 -5.55
CA GLN A 150 20.23 -19.54 -6.14
C GLN A 150 21.41 -18.67 -5.72
N ASN A 151 21.20 -17.36 -5.67
CA ASN A 151 22.24 -16.39 -5.33
C ASN A 151 21.69 -15.40 -4.30
N ILE A 152 22.57 -14.92 -3.42
CA ILE A 152 22.31 -13.77 -2.57
C ILE A 152 23.31 -12.68 -2.94
N THR A 153 22.83 -11.64 -3.59
CA THR A 153 23.61 -10.45 -3.91
C THR A 153 23.60 -9.53 -2.69
N PHE A 154 24.73 -9.47 -1.99
CA PHE A 154 24.92 -8.54 -0.89
C PHE A 154 25.30 -7.16 -1.43
N SER A 155 26.26 -7.09 -2.34
CA SER A 155 26.57 -5.89 -3.14
C SER A 155 26.89 -6.31 -4.58
N ASN A 156 27.03 -5.37 -5.52
CA ASN A 156 27.35 -5.70 -6.92
C ASN A 156 28.60 -6.58 -7.05
N ASP A 157 29.59 -6.35 -6.18
CA ASP A 157 30.85 -7.10 -6.19
C ASP A 157 30.79 -8.37 -5.30
N ILE A 158 29.75 -8.54 -4.48
CA ILE A 158 29.64 -9.63 -3.49
C ILE A 158 28.35 -10.43 -3.75
N ILE A 159 28.49 -11.50 -4.51
CA ILE A 159 27.42 -12.46 -4.81
C ILE A 159 27.78 -13.80 -4.18
N PHE A 160 26.93 -14.27 -3.27
CA PHE A 160 27.06 -15.59 -2.66
C PHE A 160 26.20 -16.58 -3.42
N SER A 161 26.82 -17.57 -4.07
CA SER A 161 26.09 -18.72 -4.61
C SER A 161 25.63 -19.63 -3.47
N ILE A 162 24.36 -20.00 -3.52
CA ILE A 162 23.70 -20.78 -2.48
C ILE A 162 23.57 -22.23 -2.95
N PRO A 163 24.10 -23.22 -2.21
CA PRO A 163 23.90 -24.63 -2.55
C PRO A 163 22.41 -24.95 -2.65
N TYR A 164 22.02 -25.76 -3.64
CA TYR A 164 20.62 -26.05 -3.97
C TYR A 164 19.75 -26.39 -2.73
N ILE A 165 20.22 -27.29 -1.86
CA ILE A 165 19.49 -27.71 -0.66
C ILE A 165 19.28 -26.53 0.29
N LEU A 166 20.30 -25.70 0.50
CA LEU A 166 20.20 -24.51 1.34
C LEU A 166 19.24 -23.49 0.73
N GLY A 167 19.26 -23.34 -0.59
CA GLY A 167 18.34 -22.48 -1.35
C GLY A 167 16.88 -22.90 -1.19
N VAL A 168 16.60 -24.22 -1.24
CA VAL A 168 15.26 -24.77 -1.00
C VAL A 168 14.79 -24.49 0.43
N ILE A 169 15.65 -24.73 1.42
CA ILE A 169 15.34 -24.51 2.84
C ILE A 169 15.05 -23.01 3.09
N LEU A 170 15.93 -22.13 2.61
CA LEU A 170 15.81 -20.69 2.77
C LEU A 170 14.52 -20.15 2.14
N SER A 171 14.20 -20.59 0.92
CA SER A 171 13.00 -20.16 0.19
C SER A 171 11.73 -20.61 0.91
N THR A 172 11.72 -21.88 1.34
CA THR A 172 10.61 -22.43 2.11
C THR A 172 10.41 -21.66 3.42
N PHE A 173 11.51 -21.36 4.12
CA PHE A 173 11.48 -20.57 5.35
C PHE A 173 10.93 -19.16 5.11
N ILE A 174 11.33 -18.48 4.03
CA ILE A 174 10.81 -17.15 3.68
C ILE A 174 9.30 -17.18 3.42
N ILE A 175 8.80 -18.20 2.72
CA ILE A 175 7.34 -18.35 2.46
C ILE A 175 6.60 -18.54 3.78
N ILE A 176 7.01 -19.50 4.60
CA ILE A 176 6.35 -19.80 5.89
C ILE A 176 6.45 -18.61 6.85
N GLY A 177 7.61 -17.97 6.89
CA GLY A 177 7.85 -16.76 7.69
C GLY A 177 6.92 -15.63 7.27
N SER A 178 6.73 -15.43 5.97
CA SER A 178 5.81 -14.42 5.43
C SER A 178 4.35 -14.74 5.78
N ILE A 179 3.93 -16.01 5.67
CA ILE A 179 2.59 -16.46 6.09
C ILE A 179 2.32 -16.10 7.55
N ASN A 180 3.20 -16.51 8.45
CA ASN A 180 3.01 -16.29 9.89
C ASN A 180 3.17 -14.81 10.25
N SER A 181 4.07 -14.06 9.60
CA SER A 181 4.26 -12.63 9.83
C SER A 181 3.01 -11.82 9.49
N ILE A 182 2.39 -12.07 8.33
CA ILE A 182 1.16 -11.39 7.93
C ILE A 182 -0.02 -11.80 8.82
N ASN A 183 -0.10 -13.07 9.23
CA ASN A 183 -1.12 -13.51 10.19
C ASN A 183 -0.97 -12.83 11.57
N MET A 184 0.27 -12.64 12.05
CA MET A 184 0.53 -12.02 13.37
C MET A 184 0.29 -10.51 13.39
N ILE A 185 0.49 -9.82 12.26
CA ILE A 185 0.27 -8.37 12.18
C ILE A 185 -1.22 -8.00 11.97
N ASP A 186 -2.08 -8.98 11.67
CA ASP A 186 -3.54 -8.81 11.53
C ASP A 186 -4.25 -8.65 12.90
N GLY A 187 -3.77 -7.70 13.70
CA GLY A 187 -4.28 -7.38 15.03
C GLY A 187 -5.08 -6.07 15.11
N LEU A 188 -5.10 -5.28 14.04
CA LEU A 188 -5.77 -3.99 13.94
C LEU A 188 -6.49 -3.86 12.58
N ASP A 189 -7.69 -3.30 12.59
CA ASP A 189 -8.50 -2.94 11.42
C ASP A 189 -7.67 -2.19 10.35
N GLY A 190 -7.55 -2.78 9.16
CA GLY A 190 -6.81 -2.25 8.03
C GLY A 190 -5.31 -2.54 8.05
N LEU A 191 -4.71 -2.98 9.17
CA LEU A 191 -3.25 -3.05 9.30
C LEU A 191 -2.61 -4.05 8.33
N ALA A 192 -2.97 -5.33 8.41
CA ALA A 192 -2.36 -6.37 7.59
C ALA A 192 -2.56 -6.13 6.09
N GLY A 193 -3.80 -5.87 5.67
CA GLY A 193 -4.11 -5.57 4.27
C GLY A 193 -3.31 -4.37 3.75
N GLY A 194 -3.24 -3.27 4.50
CA GLY A 194 -2.50 -2.08 4.06
C GLY A 194 -0.98 -2.27 4.05
N VAL A 195 -0.43 -3.00 5.02
CA VAL A 195 1.00 -3.34 5.04
C VAL A 195 1.40 -4.20 3.84
N VAL A 196 0.57 -5.20 3.49
CA VAL A 196 0.81 -6.02 2.29
C VAL A 196 0.65 -5.18 1.02
N LEU A 197 -0.37 -4.32 0.94
CA LEU A 197 -0.57 -3.42 -0.20
C LEU A 197 0.65 -2.53 -0.44
N ILE A 198 1.15 -1.87 0.62
CA ILE A 198 2.33 -1.00 0.56
C ILE A 198 3.56 -1.83 0.17
N GLY A 199 3.80 -2.96 0.85
CA GLY A 199 4.97 -3.79 0.61
C GLY A 199 5.02 -4.36 -0.80
N ILE A 200 3.93 -4.92 -1.31
CA ILE A 200 3.85 -5.44 -2.68
C ILE A 200 4.00 -4.31 -3.70
N SER A 201 3.46 -3.10 -3.44
CA SER A 201 3.63 -1.96 -4.34
C SER A 201 5.08 -1.50 -4.41
N LEU A 202 5.76 -1.38 -3.26
CA LEU A 202 7.18 -1.02 -3.17
C LEU A 202 8.07 -2.07 -3.85
N LEU A 203 7.83 -3.35 -3.57
CA LEU A 203 8.54 -4.46 -4.19
C LEU A 203 8.32 -4.52 -5.71
N SER A 204 7.10 -4.23 -6.19
CA SER A 204 6.82 -4.13 -7.62
C SER A 204 7.59 -2.99 -8.26
N TYR A 205 7.61 -1.81 -7.63
CA TYR A 205 8.34 -0.67 -8.15
C TYR A 205 9.86 -0.92 -8.13
N LEU A 206 10.38 -1.54 -7.07
CA LEU A 206 11.76 -1.98 -6.97
C LEU A 206 12.12 -2.91 -8.15
N HIS A 207 11.30 -3.94 -8.41
CA HIS A 207 11.51 -4.85 -9.54
C HIS A 207 11.47 -4.14 -10.89
N PHE A 208 10.53 -3.21 -11.08
CA PHE A 208 10.43 -2.42 -12.30
C PHE A 208 11.68 -1.57 -12.53
N LEU A 209 12.18 -0.89 -11.50
CA LEU A 209 13.40 -0.09 -11.61
C LEU A 209 14.62 -0.95 -11.94
N SER A 210 14.68 -2.17 -11.40
CA SER A 210 15.81 -3.08 -11.62
C SER A 210 15.81 -3.77 -12.98
N THR A 211 14.64 -4.13 -13.51
CA THR A 211 14.56 -5.02 -14.69
C THR A 211 13.93 -4.37 -15.91
N HIS A 212 13.23 -3.24 -15.72
CA HIS A 212 12.29 -2.66 -16.68
C HIS A 212 11.23 -3.65 -17.22
N ASN A 213 11.05 -4.79 -16.55
CA ASN A 213 10.14 -5.84 -16.96
C ASN A 213 8.87 -5.78 -16.12
N LEU A 214 7.73 -5.69 -16.81
CA LEU A 214 6.43 -5.61 -16.15
C LEU A 214 5.71 -6.95 -16.07
N ASN A 215 6.16 -7.99 -16.75
CA ASN A 215 5.38 -9.22 -16.88
C ASN A 215 5.07 -9.83 -15.51
N LEU A 216 6.05 -9.87 -14.62
CA LEU A 216 5.86 -10.41 -13.28
C LEU A 216 4.93 -9.54 -12.42
N ILE A 217 5.04 -8.22 -12.55
CA ILE A 217 4.22 -7.23 -11.84
C ILE A 217 2.75 -7.33 -12.29
N ILE A 218 2.51 -7.34 -13.59
CA ILE A 218 1.16 -7.36 -14.18
C ILE A 218 0.44 -8.66 -13.84
N VAL A 219 1.15 -9.79 -13.88
CA VAL A 219 0.58 -11.12 -13.66
C VAL A 219 0.34 -11.41 -12.17
N PHE A 220 1.10 -10.80 -11.27
CA PHE A 220 1.11 -11.19 -9.86
C PHE A 220 0.67 -10.09 -8.91
N SER A 221 1.34 -8.93 -8.92
CA SER A 221 1.12 -7.91 -7.89
C SER A 221 -0.11 -7.06 -8.17
N ILE A 222 -0.36 -6.68 -9.42
CA ILE A 222 -1.48 -5.82 -9.79
C ILE A 222 -2.87 -6.38 -9.39
N PRO A 223 -3.21 -7.65 -9.68
CA PRO A 223 -4.49 -8.20 -9.23
C PRO A 223 -4.55 -8.31 -7.70
N VAL A 224 -3.45 -8.58 -7.01
CA VAL A 224 -3.41 -8.60 -5.52
C VAL A 224 -3.69 -7.21 -4.96
N ILE A 225 -3.01 -6.17 -5.47
CA ILE A 225 -3.19 -4.77 -5.07
C ILE A 225 -4.66 -4.35 -5.26
N GLY A 226 -5.26 -4.67 -6.41
CA GLY A 226 -6.68 -4.40 -6.68
C GLY A 226 -7.61 -5.07 -5.68
N ALA A 227 -7.44 -6.38 -5.43
CA ALA A 227 -8.26 -7.13 -4.50
C ALA A 227 -8.18 -6.58 -3.06
N ILE A 228 -6.97 -6.26 -2.60
CA ILE A 228 -6.74 -5.70 -1.27
C ILE A 228 -7.38 -4.32 -1.14
N LEU A 229 -7.28 -3.45 -2.14
CA LEU A 229 -7.90 -2.12 -2.11
C LEU A 229 -9.43 -2.21 -2.04
N GLY A 230 -10.04 -3.14 -2.77
CA GLY A 230 -11.49 -3.40 -2.67
C GLY A 230 -11.90 -3.84 -1.26
N PHE A 231 -11.04 -4.65 -0.61
CA PHE A 231 -11.25 -5.11 0.75
C PHE A 231 -11.08 -4.04 1.81
N LEU A 232 -10.02 -3.24 1.71
CA LEU A 232 -9.66 -2.28 2.73
C LEU A 232 -10.75 -1.24 2.97
N LYS A 233 -11.56 -0.89 1.96
CA LYS A 233 -12.75 -0.05 2.14
C LYS A 233 -13.62 -0.49 3.33
N TYR A 234 -13.82 -1.80 3.50
CA TYR A 234 -14.68 -2.36 4.55
C TYR A 234 -13.91 -2.81 5.79
N ASN A 235 -12.60 -2.95 5.70
CA ASN A 235 -11.77 -3.44 6.80
C ASN A 235 -11.06 -2.33 7.57
N THR A 236 -10.92 -1.13 7.02
CA THR A 236 -10.35 0.01 7.76
C THR A 236 -11.22 0.43 8.94
N HIS A 237 -10.57 0.85 10.02
CA HIS A 237 -11.22 1.22 11.27
C HIS A 237 -12.29 2.33 11.11
N PRO A 238 -13.51 2.17 11.66
CA PRO A 238 -14.04 0.96 12.29
C PRO A 238 -14.44 -0.09 11.25
N SER A 239 -13.93 -1.32 11.39
CA SER A 239 -14.13 -2.37 10.39
C SER A 239 -15.55 -2.95 10.38
N SER A 240 -16.02 -3.29 9.19
CA SER A 240 -17.28 -4.01 8.95
C SER A 240 -17.06 -5.51 8.71
N ILE A 241 -15.82 -5.91 8.38
CA ILE A 241 -15.41 -7.29 8.13
C ILE A 241 -13.92 -7.45 8.43
N PHE A 242 -13.55 -8.57 9.01
CA PHE A 242 -12.17 -9.00 9.21
C PHE A 242 -11.69 -9.89 8.06
N MET A 243 -10.38 -9.84 7.85
CA MET A 243 -9.72 -10.60 6.82
C MET A 243 -9.86 -12.12 7.05
N GLY A 244 -9.69 -12.55 8.31
CA GLY A 244 -9.69 -13.96 8.68
C GLY A 244 -8.37 -14.66 8.33
N ASP A 245 -8.23 -15.89 8.81
CA ASP A 245 -7.09 -16.76 8.52
C ASP A 245 -7.05 -17.16 7.04
N SER A 246 -8.20 -17.23 6.36
CA SER A 246 -8.31 -17.42 4.91
C SER A 246 -7.53 -16.39 4.11
N GLY A 247 -7.72 -15.11 4.44
CA GLY A 247 -7.07 -14.02 3.73
C GLY A 247 -5.61 -13.85 4.15
N SER A 248 -5.31 -13.86 5.44
CA SER A 248 -3.95 -13.59 5.94
C SER A 248 -2.95 -14.67 5.54
N ASN A 249 -3.34 -15.96 5.57
CA ASN A 249 -2.48 -17.04 5.09
C ASN A 249 -2.22 -16.94 3.58
N TRP A 250 -3.27 -16.62 2.80
CA TRP A 250 -3.14 -16.44 1.36
C TRP A 250 -2.22 -15.25 1.01
N LEU A 251 -2.42 -14.09 1.63
CA LEU A 251 -1.57 -12.92 1.39
C LEU A 251 -0.12 -13.17 1.79
N GLY A 252 0.12 -13.78 2.95
CA GLY A 252 1.49 -14.06 3.38
C GLY A 252 2.20 -15.07 2.47
N PHE A 253 1.47 -16.05 1.90
CA PHE A 253 2.01 -16.92 0.87
C PHE A 253 2.38 -16.15 -0.41
N MET A 254 1.46 -15.29 -0.89
CA MET A 254 1.71 -14.47 -2.08
C MET A 254 2.90 -13.53 -1.88
N VAL A 255 3.02 -12.90 -0.71
CA VAL A 255 4.18 -12.08 -0.33
C VAL A 255 5.47 -12.89 -0.35
N GLY A 256 5.48 -14.10 0.24
CA GLY A 256 6.64 -14.98 0.25
C GLY A 256 7.11 -15.39 -1.13
N ILE A 257 6.17 -15.75 -2.02
CA ILE A 257 6.46 -16.05 -3.42
C ILE A 257 7.03 -14.82 -4.14
N PHE A 258 6.44 -13.65 -3.93
CA PHE A 258 6.89 -12.42 -4.57
C PHE A 258 8.30 -12.02 -4.12
N LEU A 259 8.62 -12.19 -2.83
CA LEU A 259 9.96 -12.00 -2.30
C LEU A 259 10.98 -12.90 -2.98
N ILE A 260 10.71 -14.21 -3.06
CA ILE A 260 11.61 -15.15 -3.73
C ILE A 260 11.79 -14.79 -5.20
N LEU A 261 10.71 -14.47 -5.90
CA LEU A 261 10.77 -14.10 -7.32
C LEU A 261 11.64 -12.87 -7.55
N ILE A 262 11.55 -11.86 -6.68
CA ILE A 262 12.37 -10.64 -6.78
C ILE A 262 13.83 -10.94 -6.42
N LEU A 263 14.08 -11.76 -5.40
CA LEU A 263 15.43 -12.16 -5.01
C LEU A 263 16.12 -13.02 -6.09
N ASN A 264 15.36 -13.86 -6.81
CA ASN A 264 15.88 -14.73 -7.85
C ASN A 264 15.97 -14.09 -9.24
N ASN A 265 15.05 -13.17 -9.58
CA ASN A 265 15.09 -12.46 -10.85
C ASN A 265 16.13 -11.35 -10.79
N GLU A 266 17.40 -11.73 -10.68
CA GLU A 266 18.50 -10.78 -10.72
C GLU A 266 18.20 -9.66 -11.71
N VAL A 267 18.41 -8.46 -11.19
CA VAL A 267 18.80 -7.21 -11.85
C VAL A 267 19.94 -7.41 -12.90
N VAL A 268 20.31 -8.65 -13.23
CA VAL A 268 21.42 -9.10 -14.07
C VAL A 268 21.08 -10.47 -14.69
N SER A 269 20.13 -10.60 -15.62
CA SER A 269 20.03 -11.84 -16.43
C SER A 269 19.27 -11.72 -17.75
N ASP A 270 19.18 -10.53 -18.35
CA ASP A 270 18.98 -10.42 -19.79
C ASP A 270 20.25 -9.83 -20.42
N GLN A 271 20.69 -10.38 -21.57
CA GLN A 271 21.82 -9.81 -22.31
C GLN A 271 21.53 -8.37 -22.78
N ASN A 272 20.26 -7.96 -22.76
CA ASN A 272 19.80 -6.58 -22.99
C ASN A 272 19.74 -5.71 -21.72
N SER A 273 19.81 -6.27 -20.50
CA SER A 273 19.88 -5.52 -19.23
C SER A 273 21.26 -4.91 -18.97
N ARG A 274 22.22 -5.13 -19.89
CA ARG A 274 23.56 -4.53 -19.88
C ARG A 274 23.55 -3.01 -19.85
N TRP A 275 22.43 -2.34 -20.14
CA TRP A 275 22.37 -0.88 -20.11
C TRP A 275 22.71 -0.27 -18.73
N ILE A 276 22.39 -0.96 -17.62
CA ILE A 276 22.81 -0.50 -16.26
C ILE A 276 24.29 -0.83 -16.00
N LEU A 277 24.81 -1.93 -16.53
CA LEU A 277 26.19 -2.37 -16.28
C LEU A 277 27.22 -1.70 -17.20
N GLU A 278 26.82 -1.24 -18.39
CA GLU A 278 27.73 -0.61 -19.37
C GLU A 278 27.92 0.89 -19.11
N ASN A 279 26.93 1.58 -18.51
CA ASN A 279 26.99 3.03 -18.28
C ASN A 279 27.14 3.46 -16.81
N SER A 280 27.16 2.52 -15.85
CA SER A 280 27.29 2.85 -14.42
C SER A 280 28.67 2.47 -13.90
N SER A 281 29.50 3.46 -13.62
CA SER A 281 30.69 3.32 -12.79
C SER A 281 30.38 2.56 -11.48
N LYS A 282 30.79 1.30 -11.33
CA LYS A 282 30.83 0.50 -10.08
C LYS A 282 29.93 1.02 -8.93
N ILE A 283 28.61 0.89 -9.06
CA ILE A 283 27.67 1.35 -8.01
C ILE A 283 27.25 0.15 -7.16
N ASN A 284 27.83 0.00 -5.98
CA ASN A 284 27.51 -1.08 -5.04
C ASN A 284 26.12 -0.89 -4.38
N TYR A 285 25.02 -1.41 -4.94
CA TYR A 285 23.72 -1.43 -4.26
C TYR A 285 23.53 -2.74 -3.47
N PHE A 286 22.72 -2.73 -2.41
CA PHE A 286 22.46 -3.88 -1.53
C PHE A 286 21.04 -4.44 -1.75
N PRO A 287 20.78 -5.20 -2.82
CA PRO A 287 19.42 -5.55 -3.23
C PRO A 287 18.65 -6.37 -2.19
N ILE A 288 19.31 -7.26 -1.46
CA ILE A 288 18.64 -7.99 -0.37
C ILE A 288 18.14 -7.06 0.74
N LEU A 289 18.90 -6.03 1.10
CA LEU A 289 18.49 -5.05 2.11
C LEU A 289 17.33 -4.19 1.58
N SER A 290 17.37 -3.80 0.31
CA SER A 290 16.28 -3.07 -0.34
C SER A 290 14.97 -3.86 -0.33
N VAL A 291 15.02 -5.16 -0.60
CA VAL A 291 13.86 -6.07 -0.54
C VAL A 291 13.33 -6.18 0.89
N LEU A 292 14.21 -6.38 1.88
CA LEU A 292 13.81 -6.45 3.30
C LEU A 292 13.13 -5.16 3.77
N LEU A 293 13.61 -3.99 3.34
CA LEU A 293 13.05 -2.72 3.76
C LEU A 293 11.63 -2.45 3.26
N CYS A 294 11.27 -3.00 2.10
CA CYS A 294 9.91 -2.93 1.57
C CYS A 294 8.88 -3.64 2.47
N LEU A 295 9.31 -4.58 3.32
CA LEU A 295 8.49 -5.29 4.30
C LEU A 295 9.10 -5.24 5.71
N SER A 296 9.81 -4.14 6.01
CA SER A 296 10.58 -3.96 7.23
C SER A 296 9.78 -4.24 8.50
N ILE A 297 8.60 -3.64 8.66
CA ILE A 297 7.82 -3.78 9.90
C ILE A 297 7.37 -5.22 10.14
N PRO A 298 6.67 -5.92 9.23
CA PRO A 298 6.32 -7.34 9.42
C PRO A 298 7.51 -8.22 9.74
N ILE A 299 8.58 -8.11 8.95
CA ILE A 299 9.74 -9.00 9.05
C ILE A 299 10.44 -8.80 10.39
N PHE A 300 10.80 -7.56 10.73
CA PHE A 300 11.56 -7.27 11.94
C PHE A 300 10.73 -7.39 13.21
N ASP A 301 9.42 -7.10 13.18
CA ASP A 301 8.54 -7.32 14.35
C ASP A 301 8.41 -8.82 14.65
N THR A 302 8.19 -9.64 13.62
CA THR A 302 8.07 -11.09 13.77
C THR A 302 9.39 -11.71 14.24
N ALA A 303 10.51 -11.30 13.64
CA ALA A 303 11.85 -11.74 14.04
C ALA A 303 12.13 -11.37 15.51
N HIS A 304 11.82 -10.13 15.91
CA HIS A 304 12.01 -9.66 17.28
C HIS A 304 11.19 -10.49 18.29
N VAL A 305 9.91 -10.76 18.01
CA VAL A 305 9.06 -11.58 18.89
C VAL A 305 9.58 -13.01 19.01
N ILE A 306 10.02 -13.61 17.91
CA ILE A 306 10.61 -14.95 17.91
C ILE A 306 11.90 -14.97 18.75
N ILE A 307 12.81 -14.01 18.54
CA ILE A 307 14.07 -13.90 19.28
C ILE A 307 13.81 -13.75 20.78
N LEU A 308 12.92 -12.84 21.19
CA LEU A 308 12.57 -12.65 22.60
C LEU A 308 12.06 -13.94 23.24
N ARG A 309 11.27 -14.75 22.53
CA ARG A 309 10.77 -16.01 23.06
C ARG A 309 11.84 -17.08 23.18
N LEU A 310 12.75 -17.15 22.22
CA LEU A 310 13.89 -18.06 22.29
C LEU A 310 14.77 -17.72 23.50
N ILE A 311 15.01 -16.42 23.76
CA ILE A 311 15.72 -15.95 24.95
C ILE A 311 14.95 -16.34 26.23
N GLU A 312 13.63 -16.19 26.23
CA GLU A 312 12.75 -16.60 27.35
C GLU A 312 12.50 -18.13 27.44
N ARG A 313 13.10 -18.94 26.57
CA ARG A 313 12.88 -20.40 26.45
C ARG A 313 11.41 -20.79 26.28
N LYS A 314 10.61 -19.93 25.64
CA LYS A 314 9.20 -20.17 25.30
C LYS A 314 9.06 -20.68 23.88
N ASN A 315 7.95 -21.36 23.59
CA ASN A 315 7.64 -21.84 22.25
C ASN A 315 7.51 -20.65 21.26
N PRO A 316 8.33 -20.58 20.19
CA PRO A 316 8.30 -19.48 19.22
C PRO A 316 7.01 -19.41 18.40
N LEU A 317 6.25 -20.51 18.32
CA LEU A 317 5.02 -20.65 17.52
C LEU A 317 3.73 -20.32 18.28
N LYS A 318 3.80 -19.97 19.57
CA LYS A 318 2.62 -19.58 20.35
C LYS A 318 2.12 -18.20 19.90
N ALA A 319 0.89 -17.78 20.15
CA ALA A 319 0.50 -16.38 19.89
C ALA A 319 1.06 -15.42 20.98
N ASP A 320 1.58 -14.24 20.60
CA ASP A 320 2.03 -13.20 21.55
C ASP A 320 1.19 -11.92 21.42
N THR A 321 1.31 -11.06 22.42
CA THR A 321 0.71 -9.71 22.45
C THR A 321 1.80 -8.63 22.41
N ARG A 322 3.05 -9.04 22.16
CA ARG A 322 4.23 -8.18 22.12
C ARG A 322 4.59 -7.86 20.67
N HIS A 323 3.66 -7.24 19.95
CA HIS A 323 3.89 -6.76 18.59
C HIS A 323 4.02 -5.25 18.57
N PHE A 324 4.74 -4.72 17.58
CA PHE A 324 5.01 -3.29 17.41
C PHE A 324 3.72 -2.44 17.50
N HIS A 325 2.63 -2.90 16.89
CA HIS A 325 1.34 -2.19 16.93
C HIS A 325 0.71 -2.15 18.34
N HIS A 326 0.90 -3.19 19.16
CA HIS A 326 0.50 -3.18 20.57
C HIS A 326 1.38 -2.23 21.39
N SER A 327 2.67 -2.14 21.09
CA SER A 327 3.57 -1.18 21.73
C SER A 327 3.11 0.26 21.47
N LEU A 328 2.72 0.59 20.23
CA LEU A 328 2.15 1.91 19.90
C LEU A 328 0.86 2.20 20.70
N ILE A 329 -0.04 1.23 20.83
CA ILE A 329 -1.28 1.41 21.61
C ILE A 329 -0.95 1.65 23.10
N LYS A 330 0.00 0.91 23.67
CA LYS A 330 0.46 1.12 25.06
C LYS A 330 1.07 2.50 25.28
N MET A 331 1.71 3.09 24.26
CA MET A 331 2.21 4.47 24.30
C MET A 331 1.12 5.54 24.26
N GLY A 332 -0.15 5.15 24.10
CA GLY A 332 -1.29 6.07 24.05
C GLY A 332 -1.73 6.48 22.64
N PHE A 333 -1.18 5.85 21.58
CA PHE A 333 -1.71 6.04 20.24
C PHE A 333 -3.06 5.33 20.06
N THR A 334 -4.00 5.99 19.37
CA THR A 334 -5.27 5.37 18.99
C THR A 334 -5.07 4.29 17.93
N HIS A 335 -6.05 3.40 17.79
CA HIS A 335 -6.06 2.35 16.77
C HIS A 335 -5.70 2.88 15.36
N SER A 336 -6.38 3.94 14.90
CA SER A 336 -6.12 4.50 13.57
C SER A 336 -4.73 5.15 13.46
N GLN A 337 -4.25 5.81 14.52
CA GLN A 337 -2.91 6.41 14.54
C GLN A 337 -1.81 5.34 14.45
N SER A 338 -1.95 4.23 15.18
CA SER A 338 -0.99 3.12 15.13
C SER A 338 -0.87 2.54 13.71
N VAL A 339 -1.99 2.35 13.01
CA VAL A 339 -1.99 1.87 11.62
C VAL A 339 -1.28 2.85 10.69
N ILE A 340 -1.57 4.15 10.80
CA ILE A 340 -0.94 5.19 9.97
C ILE A 340 0.56 5.29 10.23
N ILE A 341 1.00 5.19 11.48
CA ILE A 341 2.44 5.19 11.83
C ILE A 341 3.13 4.00 11.17
N VAL A 342 2.54 2.80 11.23
CA VAL A 342 3.11 1.62 10.57
C VAL A 342 3.19 1.81 9.06
N TYR A 343 2.12 2.29 8.43
CA TYR A 343 2.13 2.57 6.99
C TYR A 343 3.19 3.60 6.59
N PHE A 344 3.33 4.67 7.37
CA PHE A 344 4.35 5.69 7.15
C PHE A 344 5.76 5.11 7.25
N LEU A 345 6.05 4.33 8.30
CA LEU A 345 7.35 3.69 8.48
C LEU A 345 7.65 2.71 7.34
N MET A 346 6.66 1.94 6.90
CA MET A 346 6.78 1.05 5.74
C MET A 346 7.19 1.80 4.48
N ILE A 347 6.51 2.91 4.15
CA ILE A 347 6.88 3.75 3.00
C ILE A 347 8.26 4.37 3.19
N PHE A 348 8.55 4.92 4.36
CA PHE A 348 9.82 5.57 4.66
C PHE A 348 11.00 4.61 4.49
N PHE A 349 10.95 3.44 5.10
CA PHE A 349 11.99 2.42 4.98
C PHE A 349 12.07 1.87 3.56
N GLY A 350 10.93 1.62 2.91
CA GLY A 350 10.90 1.21 1.50
C GLY A 350 11.61 2.20 0.58
N ILE A 351 11.38 3.51 0.75
CA ILE A 351 12.07 4.57 0.00
C ILE A 351 13.58 4.50 0.25
N LEU A 352 14.03 4.36 1.49
CA LEU A 352 15.46 4.20 1.80
C LEU A 352 16.07 2.98 1.09
N GLY A 353 15.31 1.90 0.91
CA GLY A 353 15.73 0.74 0.12
C GLY A 353 15.80 0.99 -1.38
N ILE A 354 14.90 1.83 -1.91
CA ILE A 354 14.76 2.09 -3.36
C ILE A 354 15.71 3.19 -3.86
N LEU A 355 16.06 4.17 -3.02
CA LEU A 355 16.88 5.34 -3.39
C LEU A 355 18.20 5.01 -4.14
N PRO A 356 19.00 4.00 -3.74
CA PRO A 356 20.24 3.68 -4.45
C PRO A 356 20.01 3.25 -5.90
N ILE A 357 18.89 2.57 -6.15
CA ILE A 357 18.54 2.01 -7.47
C ILE A 357 17.85 3.08 -8.32
N ALA A 358 17.02 3.92 -7.70
CA ALA A 358 16.32 5.00 -8.39
C ALA A 358 17.25 6.15 -8.78
N TYR A 359 18.26 6.45 -7.96
CA TYR A 359 19.19 7.56 -8.19
C TYR A 359 20.66 7.14 -8.01
N PRO A 360 21.16 6.24 -8.88
CA PRO A 360 22.53 5.75 -8.83
C PRO A 360 23.60 6.86 -8.79
N GLN A 361 23.35 7.96 -9.50
CA GLN A 361 24.28 9.10 -9.62
C GLN A 361 24.65 9.79 -8.29
N TYR A 362 23.84 9.63 -7.23
CA TYR A 362 24.09 10.25 -5.93
C TYR A 362 24.83 9.33 -4.94
N ASN A 363 25.22 8.12 -5.36
CA ASN A 363 25.99 7.16 -4.54
C ASN A 363 25.36 6.88 -3.15
N LEU A 364 24.04 6.68 -3.11
CA LEU A 364 23.24 6.51 -1.89
C LEU A 364 23.32 5.09 -1.30
N ASN A 365 24.39 4.34 -1.57
CA ASN A 365 24.51 2.91 -1.29
C ASN A 365 24.40 2.53 0.20
N TRP A 366 24.69 3.47 1.11
CA TRP A 366 24.56 3.26 2.56
C TRP A 366 23.12 3.36 3.07
N THR A 367 22.19 3.89 2.29
CA THR A 367 20.80 4.13 2.72
C THR A 367 20.04 2.87 3.09
N PRO A 368 20.21 1.68 2.45
CA PRO A 368 19.55 0.47 2.90
C PRO A 368 20.09 -0.04 4.23
N ILE A 369 21.40 0.06 4.47
CA ILE A 369 22.02 -0.32 5.75
C ILE A 369 21.47 0.56 6.87
N LEU A 370 21.47 1.88 6.66
CA LEU A 370 20.90 2.84 7.60
C LEU A 370 19.41 2.56 7.84
N GLY A 371 18.64 2.29 6.79
CA GLY A 371 17.22 1.94 6.90
C GLY A 371 16.98 0.71 7.76
N VAL A 372 17.79 -0.35 7.60
CA VAL A 372 17.66 -1.57 8.40
C VAL A 372 17.98 -1.27 9.87
N LEU A 373 19.08 -0.58 10.14
CA LEU A 373 19.46 -0.18 11.51
C LEU A 373 18.38 0.67 12.18
N LEU A 374 17.83 1.66 11.46
CA LEU A 374 16.74 2.51 11.96
C LEU A 374 15.46 1.71 12.20
N SER A 375 15.10 0.77 11.33
CA SER A 375 13.90 -0.05 11.51
C SER A 375 14.00 -0.97 12.73
N ILE A 376 15.16 -1.62 12.94
CA ILE A 376 15.44 -2.42 14.13
C ILE A 376 15.42 -1.53 15.38
N PHE A 377 16.07 -0.36 15.31
CA PHE A 377 16.07 0.61 16.40
C PHE A 377 14.64 1.04 16.78
N CYS A 378 13.80 1.40 15.80
CA CYS A 378 12.40 1.78 16.04
C CYS A 378 11.62 0.68 16.74
N ILE A 379 11.79 -0.58 16.31
CA ILE A 379 11.10 -1.72 16.92
C ILE A 379 11.59 -1.92 18.35
N VAL A 380 12.89 -2.11 18.57
CA VAL A 380 13.47 -2.35 19.91
C VAL A 380 13.18 -1.20 20.87
N PHE A 381 13.31 0.05 20.41
CA PHE A 381 13.01 1.25 21.19
C PHE A 381 11.54 1.30 21.60
N SER A 382 10.63 0.90 20.70
CA SER A 382 9.20 0.88 21.02
C SER A 382 8.86 -0.05 22.18
N PHE A 383 9.54 -1.20 22.28
CA PHE A 383 9.35 -2.15 23.37
C PHE A 383 9.96 -1.66 24.69
N LYS A 384 11.18 -1.12 24.65
CA LYS A 384 11.85 -0.59 25.85
C LYS A 384 11.05 0.52 26.52
N LEU A 385 10.46 1.42 25.72
CA LEU A 385 9.58 2.47 26.24
C LEU A 385 8.39 1.87 27.01
N THR A 386 7.81 0.77 26.52
CA THR A 386 6.64 0.16 27.15
C THR A 386 6.95 -0.68 28.39
N ASP A 387 8.13 -1.30 28.48
CA ASP A 387 8.47 -2.23 29.57
C ASP A 387 9.15 -1.58 30.79
N GLY A 388 9.61 -0.32 30.69
CA GLY A 388 10.29 0.35 31.82
C GLY A 388 10.16 1.87 31.95
N PHE A 389 9.59 2.58 30.97
CA PHE A 389 9.67 4.05 30.92
C PHE A 389 8.32 4.78 31.08
N ILE A 390 7.19 4.11 30.80
CA ILE A 390 5.85 4.73 30.91
C ILE A 390 5.47 5.03 32.37
N THR A 391 6.01 4.32 33.37
CA THR A 391 5.77 4.63 34.79
C THR A 391 6.40 5.96 35.23
N HIS A 392 7.42 6.45 34.52
CA HIS A 392 8.10 7.71 34.86
C HIS A 392 7.68 8.90 33.99
N LEU A 393 7.21 8.63 32.76
CA LEU A 393 6.72 9.64 31.81
C LEU A 393 5.28 10.10 32.04
N SER A 394 4.47 9.36 32.81
CA SER A 394 3.13 9.84 33.21
C SER A 394 3.19 11.16 33.99
N SER A 395 4.35 11.49 34.55
CA SER A 395 4.63 12.75 35.25
C SER A 395 4.95 13.92 34.30
N TYR A 396 5.39 13.64 33.07
CA TYR A 396 5.63 14.65 32.04
C TYR A 396 4.44 14.72 31.09
N LYS A 397 3.43 15.51 31.50
CA LYS A 397 2.29 15.99 30.67
C LYS A 397 2.69 16.59 29.31
N PHE A 398 3.98 16.77 29.01
CA PHE A 398 4.50 17.37 27.79
C PHE A 398 4.16 16.59 26.51
N LEU A 399 3.96 15.26 26.59
CA LEU A 399 3.60 14.44 25.42
C LEU A 399 2.10 14.17 25.28
N LEU A 400 1.34 14.32 26.37
CA LEU A 400 -0.12 14.36 26.40
C LEU A 400 -0.56 15.82 26.26
N VAL A 401 -0.41 16.39 25.06
CA VAL A 401 -1.03 17.69 24.74
C VAL A 401 -2.52 17.53 25.00
N SER A 402 -3.00 18.12 26.10
CA SER A 402 -4.41 18.16 26.43
C SER A 402 -5.17 18.81 25.27
N GLU A 403 -6.39 18.35 25.03
CA GLU A 403 -7.26 18.74 23.92
C GLU A 403 -7.60 20.25 23.86
N SER A 404 -7.08 21.07 24.77
CA SER A 404 -7.71 22.32 25.21
C SER A 404 -6.83 23.58 25.33
N SER A 405 -5.57 23.63 24.87
CA SER A 405 -4.71 24.81 25.13
C SER A 405 -4.03 25.42 23.89
N VAL A 406 -4.74 25.53 22.78
CA VAL A 406 -4.24 26.31 21.63
C VAL A 406 -4.86 27.69 21.69
N GLY A 407 -4.04 28.69 22.01
CA GLY A 407 -4.47 30.08 22.08
C GLY A 407 -5.16 30.54 20.78
N PRO A 408 -6.12 31.47 20.85
CA PRO A 408 -6.97 31.87 19.73
C PRO A 408 -6.17 32.33 18.50
N LYS A 409 -4.98 32.92 18.70
CA LYS A 409 -4.06 33.33 17.63
C LYS A 409 -3.58 32.17 16.75
N ILE A 410 -3.18 31.04 17.34
CA ILE A 410 -2.68 29.88 16.59
C ILE A 410 -3.85 29.23 15.82
N THR A 411 -5.02 29.16 16.42
CA THR A 411 -6.24 28.66 15.76
C THR A 411 -6.62 29.54 14.56
N LEU A 412 -6.49 30.86 14.69
CA LEU A 412 -6.71 31.80 13.59
C LEU A 412 -5.70 31.59 12.44
N ILE A 413 -4.40 31.47 12.76
CA ILE A 413 -3.34 31.18 11.77
C ILE A 413 -3.65 29.88 11.01
N LEU A 414 -3.99 28.80 11.71
CA LEU A 414 -4.34 27.53 11.10
C LEU A 414 -5.57 27.63 10.17
N ARG A 415 -6.54 28.49 10.49
CA ARG A 415 -7.70 28.75 9.61
C ARG A 415 -7.28 29.47 8.32
N TYR A 416 -6.50 30.55 8.42
CA TYR A 416 -6.00 31.26 7.23
C TYR A 416 -5.16 30.34 6.35
N TRP A 417 -4.29 29.54 6.96
CA TRP A 417 -3.49 28.53 6.26
C TRP A 417 -4.37 27.52 5.52
N GLU A 418 -5.45 27.06 6.15
CA GLU A 418 -6.41 26.17 5.49
C GLU A 418 -7.08 26.83 4.28
N HIS A 419 -7.52 28.10 4.40
CA HIS A 419 -8.09 28.85 3.27
C HIS A 419 -7.11 28.94 2.10
N LEU A 420 -5.86 29.31 2.40
CA LEU A 420 -4.77 29.42 1.44
C LEU A 420 -4.59 28.11 0.66
N ASN A 421 -4.53 26.97 1.37
CA ASN A 421 -4.42 25.64 0.77
C ASN A 421 -5.62 25.29 -0.13
N ARG A 422 -6.85 25.65 0.26
CA ARG A 422 -8.04 25.42 -0.56
C ARG A 422 -8.00 26.18 -1.88
N TYR A 423 -7.64 27.46 -1.84
CA TYR A 423 -7.56 28.26 -3.05
C TYR A 423 -6.49 27.75 -4.00
N THR A 424 -5.33 27.34 -3.50
CA THR A 424 -4.30 26.77 -4.37
C THR A 424 -4.72 25.46 -5.03
N VAL A 425 -5.44 24.59 -4.31
CA VAL A 425 -6.02 23.38 -4.91
C VAL A 425 -7.00 23.72 -6.02
N TYR A 426 -7.89 24.71 -5.82
CA TYR A 426 -8.80 25.15 -6.88
C TYR A 426 -8.05 25.73 -8.07
N MET A 427 -7.03 26.56 -7.84
CA MET A 427 -6.21 27.13 -8.90
C MET A 427 -5.51 26.05 -9.71
N ILE A 428 -4.92 25.03 -9.06
CA ILE A 428 -4.27 23.91 -9.75
C ILE A 428 -5.30 23.16 -10.60
N LEU A 429 -6.44 22.76 -10.03
CA LEU A 429 -7.46 21.97 -10.75
C LEU A 429 -8.07 22.73 -11.92
N LEU A 430 -8.32 24.03 -11.78
CA LEU A 430 -8.87 24.86 -12.85
C LEU A 430 -7.83 25.22 -13.91
N ALA A 431 -6.57 25.45 -13.54
CA ALA A 431 -5.52 25.79 -14.51
C ALA A 431 -5.08 24.57 -15.34
N THR A 432 -5.11 23.37 -14.77
CA THR A 432 -4.58 22.15 -15.42
C THR A 432 -5.19 21.86 -16.81
N PRO A 433 -6.52 21.97 -17.03
CA PRO A 433 -7.12 21.82 -18.36
C PRO A 433 -6.71 22.88 -19.39
N PHE A 434 -6.43 24.12 -18.96
CA PHE A 434 -5.99 25.20 -19.87
C PHE A 434 -4.52 25.09 -20.21
N LEU A 435 -3.73 24.52 -19.31
CA LEU A 435 -2.33 24.23 -19.57
C LEU A 435 -2.14 22.94 -20.39
N ALA A 436 -3.19 22.13 -20.51
CA ALA A 436 -3.17 20.92 -21.31
C ALA A 436 -3.03 21.27 -22.80
N GLY A 437 -1.95 20.76 -23.38
CA GLY A 437 -1.63 20.92 -24.79
C GLY A 437 -2.49 20.07 -25.73
N ILE A 438 -1.84 19.44 -26.72
CA ILE A 438 -2.50 18.44 -27.56
C ILE A 438 -2.68 17.17 -26.72
N VAL A 439 -3.92 16.91 -26.32
CA VAL A 439 -4.29 15.71 -25.55
C VAL A 439 -4.53 14.53 -26.52
N PRO A 440 -3.98 13.33 -26.27
CA PRO A 440 -4.30 12.14 -27.04
C PRO A 440 -5.78 11.75 -26.94
N LYS A 441 -6.36 11.25 -28.04
CA LYS A 441 -7.78 10.79 -28.08
C LYS A 441 -8.11 9.77 -27.00
N THR A 442 -7.15 8.90 -26.65
CA THR A 442 -7.29 7.90 -25.59
C THR A 442 -7.50 8.53 -24.22
N ILE A 443 -6.69 9.53 -23.86
CA ILE A 443 -6.79 10.26 -22.58
C ILE A 443 -8.08 11.07 -22.53
N SER A 444 -8.47 11.66 -23.65
CA SER A 444 -9.75 12.37 -23.78
C SER A 444 -10.96 11.46 -23.56
N LEU A 445 -10.96 10.26 -24.15
CA LEU A 445 -12.01 9.26 -23.91
C LEU A 445 -12.07 8.86 -22.43
N VAL A 446 -10.91 8.63 -21.80
CA VAL A 446 -10.82 8.32 -20.36
C VAL A 446 -11.37 9.47 -19.52
N ALA A 447 -11.06 10.73 -19.86
CA ALA A 447 -11.59 11.90 -19.19
C ALA A 447 -13.12 12.01 -19.35
N ALA A 448 -13.66 11.73 -20.53
CA ALA A 448 -15.09 11.71 -20.80
C ALA A 448 -15.81 10.64 -19.97
N CYS A 449 -15.30 9.41 -19.97
CA CYS A 449 -15.82 8.32 -19.14
C CYS A 449 -15.79 8.68 -17.65
N MET A 450 -14.69 9.27 -17.18
CA MET A 450 -14.55 9.68 -15.79
C MET A 450 -15.53 10.80 -15.41
N ALA A 451 -15.70 11.81 -16.27
CA ALA A 451 -16.69 12.86 -16.07
C ALA A 451 -18.11 12.29 -15.98
N MET A 452 -18.46 11.34 -16.86
CA MET A 452 -19.78 10.69 -16.86
C MET A 452 -20.01 9.90 -15.55
N ILE A 453 -19.02 9.14 -15.09
CA ILE A 453 -19.10 8.41 -13.82
C ILE A 453 -19.34 9.37 -12.65
N MET A 454 -18.61 10.49 -12.60
CA MET A 454 -18.80 11.52 -11.57
C MET A 454 -20.16 12.22 -11.69
N ILE A 455 -20.68 12.48 -12.89
CA ILE A 455 -22.04 13.03 -13.05
C ILE A 455 -23.08 12.05 -12.51
N CYS A 456 -22.94 10.76 -12.80
CA CYS A 456 -23.83 9.73 -12.29
C CYS A 456 -23.86 9.68 -10.75
N THR A 457 -22.74 9.93 -10.06
CA THR A 457 -22.73 9.91 -8.58
C THR A 457 -23.56 11.03 -7.96
N ILE A 458 -23.75 12.16 -8.65
CA ILE A 458 -24.63 13.26 -8.18
C ILE A 458 -26.07 12.77 -7.98
N PHE A 459 -26.53 11.85 -8.84
CA PHE A 459 -27.90 11.31 -8.78
C PHE A 459 -28.05 10.17 -7.75
N ILE A 460 -26.94 9.62 -7.26
CA ILE A 460 -26.95 8.58 -6.24
C ILE A 460 -27.03 9.27 -4.87
N LYS A 461 -28.25 9.30 -4.30
CA LYS A 461 -28.64 10.11 -3.11
C LYS A 461 -27.89 9.78 -1.79
N LYS A 462 -26.82 8.97 -1.84
CA LYS A 462 -26.04 8.53 -0.68
C LYS A 462 -24.68 7.90 -1.07
N SER A 463 -23.85 8.59 -1.84
CA SER A 463 -22.52 8.05 -2.16
C SER A 463 -21.62 7.99 -0.92
N ASP A 464 -20.84 6.92 -0.84
CA ASP A 464 -19.88 6.70 0.26
C ASP A 464 -18.71 7.68 0.14
N SER A 465 -18.34 8.33 1.25
CA SER A 465 -17.23 9.29 1.32
C SER A 465 -15.90 8.72 0.81
N PHE A 466 -15.70 7.40 0.94
CA PHE A 466 -14.53 6.71 0.37
C PHE A 466 -14.59 6.71 -1.15
N PHE A 467 -15.73 6.32 -1.74
CA PHE A 467 -15.91 6.21 -3.19
C PHE A 467 -15.74 7.56 -3.87
N GLU A 468 -16.30 8.61 -3.29
CA GLU A 468 -16.13 9.96 -3.80
C GLU A 468 -14.66 10.43 -3.74
N SER A 469 -13.94 10.09 -2.65
CA SER A 469 -12.51 10.42 -2.54
C SER A 469 -11.65 9.64 -3.53
N PHE A 470 -12.02 8.39 -3.79
CA PHE A 470 -11.41 7.53 -4.81
C PHE A 470 -11.62 8.11 -6.21
N LEU A 471 -12.84 8.54 -6.54
CA LEU A 471 -13.14 9.19 -7.82
C LEU A 471 -12.35 10.49 -7.99
N ILE A 472 -12.32 11.35 -6.97
CA ILE A 472 -11.54 12.58 -7.03
C ILE A 472 -10.04 12.29 -7.21
N ALA A 473 -9.50 11.28 -6.55
CA ALA A 473 -8.09 10.88 -6.72
C ALA A 473 -7.81 10.51 -8.18
N ILE A 474 -8.59 9.60 -8.76
CA ILE A 474 -8.43 9.18 -10.15
C ILE A 474 -8.64 10.34 -11.11
N ALA A 475 -9.67 11.16 -10.90
CA ALA A 475 -9.97 12.32 -11.73
C ALA A 475 -8.78 13.29 -11.75
N SER A 476 -8.23 13.59 -10.57
CA SER A 476 -7.07 14.47 -10.44
C SER A 476 -5.84 13.91 -11.16
N THR A 477 -5.64 12.60 -11.13
CA THR A 477 -4.55 11.93 -11.85
C THR A 477 -4.76 11.98 -13.37
N VAL A 478 -5.98 11.73 -13.86
CA VAL A 478 -6.32 11.84 -15.29
C VAL A 478 -6.10 13.26 -15.81
N LEU A 479 -6.51 14.29 -15.05
CA LEU A 479 -6.25 15.69 -15.38
C LEU A 479 -4.75 15.98 -15.51
N LEU A 480 -3.94 15.45 -14.59
CA LEU A 480 -2.48 15.65 -14.60
C LEU A 480 -1.80 14.91 -15.76
N ILE A 481 -2.31 13.74 -16.17
CA ILE A 481 -1.85 13.03 -17.38
C ILE A 481 -2.12 13.84 -18.64
N ALA A 482 -3.30 14.45 -18.75
CA ALA A 482 -3.64 15.28 -19.91
C ALA A 482 -2.76 16.53 -20.04
N ASN A 483 -2.19 17.03 -18.93
CA ASN A 483 -1.30 18.21 -18.92
C ASN A 483 0.16 17.90 -19.30
N ASN A 484 0.51 16.66 -19.67
CA ASN A 484 1.92 16.26 -19.67
C ASN A 484 2.82 16.92 -20.75
N SER A 485 2.27 17.45 -21.84
CA SER A 485 3.04 17.54 -23.10
C SER A 485 3.43 18.94 -23.60
N ASN A 486 2.92 20.06 -23.07
CA ASN A 486 3.23 21.37 -23.67
C ASN A 486 3.80 22.38 -22.67
N VAL A 487 5.00 22.88 -22.94
CA VAL A 487 5.51 24.10 -22.29
C VAL A 487 4.81 25.28 -22.95
N ILE A 488 3.91 25.93 -22.21
CA ILE A 488 3.24 27.14 -22.68
C ILE A 488 4.08 28.34 -22.26
N TRP A 489 4.53 29.08 -23.27
CA TRP A 489 5.19 30.37 -23.12
C TRP A 489 4.15 31.46 -23.34
N ILE A 490 4.12 32.44 -22.44
CA ILE A 490 3.39 33.70 -22.68
C ILE A 490 4.42 34.80 -22.82
N GLU A 491 4.29 35.60 -23.87
CA GLU A 491 5.11 36.78 -24.08
C GLU A 491 4.38 38.00 -23.49
N ILE A 492 4.99 38.63 -22.49
CA ILE A 492 4.47 39.85 -21.86
C ILE A 492 5.55 40.92 -22.00
N LEU A 493 5.22 42.04 -22.64
CA LEU A 493 6.16 43.17 -22.83
C LEU A 493 7.50 42.76 -23.48
N GLY A 494 7.48 41.78 -24.40
CA GLY A 494 8.67 41.28 -25.09
C GLY A 494 9.49 40.24 -24.31
N GLU A 495 9.10 39.90 -23.07
CA GLU A 495 9.73 38.83 -22.30
C GLU A 495 8.89 37.55 -22.31
N LYS A 496 9.56 36.41 -22.51
CA LYS A 496 8.92 35.08 -22.53
C LYS A 496 8.88 34.48 -21.12
N TYR A 497 7.68 34.31 -20.59
CA TYR A 497 7.43 33.67 -19.31
C TYR A 497 6.99 32.21 -19.48
N ASN A 498 7.67 31.30 -18.79
CA ASN A 498 7.31 29.88 -18.77
C ASN A 498 6.24 29.60 -17.71
N LEU A 499 4.99 29.38 -18.11
CA LEU A 499 3.92 29.05 -17.15
C LEU A 499 4.13 27.72 -16.44
N GLN A 500 4.88 26.80 -17.05
CA GLN A 500 5.17 25.51 -16.43
C GLN A 500 5.96 25.66 -15.13
N ASN A 501 6.85 26.66 -15.03
CA ASN A 501 7.61 26.92 -13.82
C ASN A 501 6.72 27.42 -12.68
N ALA A 502 5.82 28.36 -12.98
CA ALA A 502 4.82 28.84 -12.01
C ALA A 502 3.92 27.70 -11.53
N TYR A 503 3.47 26.83 -12.44
CA TYR A 503 2.68 25.65 -12.12
C TYR A 503 3.45 24.66 -11.23
N ASN A 504 4.73 24.41 -11.51
CA ASN A 504 5.59 23.56 -10.67
C ASN A 504 5.75 24.11 -9.25
N ASN A 505 5.96 25.43 -9.14
CA ASN A 505 6.11 26.09 -7.85
C ASN A 505 4.84 26.00 -6.99
N LEU A 506 3.65 26.02 -7.61
CA LEU A 506 2.39 25.78 -6.89
C LEU A 506 2.33 24.40 -6.24
N PHE A 507 2.84 23.35 -6.90
CA PHE A 507 2.90 22.00 -6.33
C PHE A 507 3.90 21.90 -5.17
N ILE A 508 5.08 22.51 -5.30
CA ILE A 508 6.10 22.54 -4.23
C ILE A 508 5.52 23.26 -3.00
N TRP A 509 4.90 24.42 -3.24
CA TRP A 509 4.22 25.18 -2.21
C TRP A 509 3.12 24.35 -1.55
N LEU A 510 2.30 23.63 -2.33
CA LEU A 510 1.19 22.84 -1.80
C LEU A 510 1.71 21.68 -0.95
N LEU A 511 2.77 21.01 -1.39
CA LEU A 511 3.42 19.94 -0.64
C LEU A 511 3.92 20.45 0.71
N PHE A 512 4.72 21.51 0.70
CA PHE A 512 5.28 22.08 1.93
C PHE A 512 4.19 22.53 2.90
N SER A 513 3.21 23.25 2.36
CA SER A 513 2.09 23.81 3.11
C SER A 513 1.20 22.74 3.73
N THR A 514 0.91 21.65 2.99
CA THR A 514 0.10 20.53 3.49
C THR A 514 0.83 19.68 4.51
N LEU A 515 2.14 19.43 4.32
CA LEU A 515 2.98 18.73 5.29
C LEU A 515 3.08 19.47 6.62
N LEU A 516 3.35 20.78 6.59
CA LEU A 516 3.39 21.59 7.81
C LEU A 516 2.05 21.60 8.52
N PHE A 517 0.98 21.85 7.77
CA PHE A 517 -0.36 21.80 8.31
C PHE A 517 -0.64 20.45 9.00
N PHE A 518 -0.29 19.34 8.36
CA PHE A 518 -0.40 18.00 8.91
C PHE A 518 0.41 17.81 10.20
N ILE A 519 1.70 18.20 10.22
CA ILE A 519 2.55 18.10 11.42
C ILE A 519 1.94 18.82 12.63
N PHE A 520 1.43 20.04 12.43
CA PHE A 520 0.82 20.82 13.52
C PHE A 520 -0.52 20.27 14.01
N THR A 521 -1.14 19.37 13.24
CA THR A 521 -2.49 18.86 13.49
C THR A 521 -2.57 17.34 13.63
N PHE A 522 -1.45 16.60 13.50
CA PHE A 522 -1.42 15.14 13.55
C PHE A 522 -1.79 14.55 14.93
N LYS A 523 -1.29 15.14 16.02
CA LYS A 523 -1.61 14.70 17.39
C LYS A 523 -3.02 15.10 17.85
N ARG A 524 -3.74 15.84 17.04
CA ARG A 524 -5.02 16.46 17.38
C ARG A 524 -6.13 15.56 16.85
N LYS A 525 -7.16 15.23 17.67
CA LYS A 525 -8.40 14.52 17.25
C LYS A 525 -9.07 15.15 16.01
N TYR A 526 -8.70 16.39 15.69
CA TYR A 526 -9.13 17.18 14.54
C TYR A 526 -8.63 16.69 13.17
N LEU A 527 -7.72 15.71 13.10
CA LEU A 527 -7.27 15.11 11.85
C LEU A 527 -7.35 13.58 11.91
N ILE A 528 -8.56 13.07 11.76
CA ILE A 528 -8.76 11.66 11.45
C ILE A 528 -8.39 11.50 9.97
N ILE A 529 -7.10 11.31 9.64
CA ILE A 529 -6.81 10.59 8.40
C ILE A 529 -7.38 9.20 8.64
N ALA A 530 -8.36 8.80 7.83
CA ALA A 530 -8.81 7.42 7.89
C ALA A 530 -7.69 6.60 7.25
N PRO A 531 -7.31 5.43 7.77
CA PRO A 531 -6.30 4.60 7.12
C PRO A 531 -6.58 4.39 5.62
N THR A 532 -7.87 4.38 5.21
CA THR A 532 -8.33 4.37 3.82
C THR A 532 -7.69 5.45 2.96
N ASP A 533 -7.46 6.62 3.51
CA ASP A 533 -7.00 7.80 2.79
C ASP A 533 -5.55 7.62 2.40
N PHE A 534 -4.73 7.10 3.32
CA PHE A 534 -3.36 6.75 3.03
C PHE A 534 -3.28 5.65 1.96
N LEU A 535 -4.23 4.71 1.97
CA LEU A 535 -4.30 3.64 0.98
C LEU A 535 -4.70 4.15 -0.41
N LEU A 536 -5.58 5.15 -0.48
CA LEU A 536 -5.92 5.83 -1.74
C LEU A 536 -4.72 6.58 -2.34
N ALA A 537 -3.76 7.02 -1.51
CA ALA A 537 -2.53 7.64 -1.99
C ALA A 537 -1.58 6.66 -2.72
N ILE A 538 -1.85 5.35 -2.67
CA ILE A 538 -1.13 4.33 -3.45
C ILE A 538 -1.62 4.28 -4.89
N LEU A 539 -2.85 4.73 -5.19
CA LEU A 539 -3.38 4.71 -6.56
C LEU A 539 -2.51 5.48 -7.55
N PRO A 540 -2.05 6.71 -7.26
CA PRO A 540 -1.09 7.39 -8.13
C PRO A 540 0.24 6.63 -8.30
N LEU A 541 0.68 5.87 -7.30
CA LEU A 541 1.90 5.09 -7.38
C LEU A 541 1.77 3.89 -8.33
N ILE A 542 0.54 3.43 -8.62
CA ILE A 542 0.31 2.42 -9.68
C ILE A 542 0.75 2.95 -11.04
N LEU A 543 0.70 4.27 -11.28
CA LEU A 543 1.25 4.85 -12.51
C LEU A 543 2.74 4.59 -12.65
N LEU A 544 3.49 4.47 -11.55
CA LEU A 544 4.92 4.13 -11.56
C LEU A 544 5.17 2.69 -12.00
N LEU A 545 4.13 1.85 -12.03
CA LEU A 545 4.18 0.45 -12.48
C LEU A 545 3.80 0.31 -13.96
N LEU A 546 3.49 1.40 -14.67
CA LEU A 546 3.20 1.38 -16.11
C LEU A 546 4.49 1.27 -16.94
N PRO A 547 4.42 0.75 -18.20
CA PRO A 547 5.60 0.46 -19.01
C PRO A 547 6.50 1.66 -19.24
N ALA A 548 7.81 1.43 -19.39
CA ALA A 548 8.81 2.48 -19.57
C ALA A 548 8.49 3.43 -20.76
N GLU A 549 7.89 2.89 -21.82
CA GLU A 549 7.36 3.67 -22.96
C GLU A 549 6.39 4.77 -22.48
N TYR A 550 5.42 4.42 -21.62
CA TYR A 550 4.48 5.36 -21.04
C TYR A 550 5.13 6.24 -19.95
N GLN A 551 6.10 5.73 -19.19
CA GLN A 551 6.83 6.54 -18.21
C GLN A 551 7.53 7.72 -18.88
N ALA A 552 8.20 7.47 -20.02
CA ALA A 552 8.92 8.48 -20.77
C ALA A 552 7.97 9.42 -21.53
N GLU A 553 6.99 8.86 -22.25
CA GLU A 553 6.01 9.63 -23.03
C GLU A 553 5.17 10.56 -22.14
N TYR A 554 4.71 10.04 -21.00
CA TYR A 554 3.78 10.74 -20.11
C TYR A 554 4.44 11.33 -18.85
N LYS A 555 5.76 11.23 -18.65
CA LYS A 555 6.47 11.64 -17.40
C LYS A 555 5.69 11.22 -16.15
N LEU A 556 5.27 9.95 -16.12
CA LEU A 556 4.33 9.43 -15.12
C LEU A 556 4.88 9.53 -13.68
N ASN A 557 6.20 9.55 -13.50
CA ASN A 557 6.85 9.79 -12.22
C ASN A 557 6.47 11.14 -11.59
N ILE A 558 6.54 12.23 -12.36
CA ILE A 558 6.17 13.58 -11.91
C ILE A 558 4.67 13.65 -11.67
N ILE A 559 3.87 13.01 -12.54
CA ILE A 559 2.41 12.97 -12.39
C ILE A 559 2.01 12.22 -11.14
N ALA A 560 2.63 11.07 -10.85
CA ALA A 560 2.35 10.28 -9.65
C ALA A 560 2.63 11.10 -8.39
N LEU A 561 3.77 11.81 -8.36
CA LEU A 561 4.11 12.72 -7.26
C LEU A 561 3.08 13.84 -7.11
N ARG A 562 2.77 14.57 -8.20
CA ARG A 562 1.78 15.65 -8.20
C ARG A 562 0.40 15.17 -7.76
N SER A 563 -0.03 14.01 -8.25
CA SER A 563 -1.29 13.38 -7.87
C SER A 563 -1.33 13.08 -6.38
N LEU A 564 -0.22 12.59 -5.80
CA LEU A 564 -0.11 12.32 -4.37
C LEU A 564 -0.17 13.61 -3.54
N VAL A 565 0.54 14.66 -3.96
CA VAL A 565 0.47 15.99 -3.30
C VAL A 565 -0.96 16.54 -3.33
N LEU A 566 -1.58 16.51 -4.51
CA LEU A 566 -2.92 17.03 -4.70
C LEU A 566 -3.94 16.21 -3.90
N PHE A 567 -3.83 14.89 -3.90
CA PHE A 567 -4.69 14.02 -3.11
C PHE A 567 -4.53 14.24 -1.60
N ALA A 568 -3.29 14.36 -1.10
CA ALA A 568 -3.03 14.67 0.31
C ALA A 568 -3.63 16.03 0.72
N ALA A 569 -3.49 17.05 -0.14
CA ALA A 569 -4.13 18.35 0.06
C ALA A 569 -5.66 18.25 0.09
N LEU A 570 -6.24 17.60 -0.92
CA LEU A 570 -7.68 17.42 -1.04
C LEU A 570 -8.26 16.70 0.18
N ARG A 571 -7.56 15.70 0.71
CA ARG A 571 -8.07 14.93 1.84
C ARG A 571 -7.94 15.64 3.18
N THR A 572 -6.83 16.35 3.41
CA THR A 572 -6.65 17.16 4.62
C THR A 572 -7.69 18.29 4.71
N LEU A 573 -8.09 18.86 3.57
CA LEU A 573 -9.04 19.96 3.50
C LEU A 573 -10.52 19.52 3.46
N SER A 574 -10.85 18.42 2.76
CA SER A 574 -12.24 17.97 2.57
C SER A 574 -12.95 17.55 3.84
N LYS A 575 -12.26 16.88 4.76
CA LYS A 575 -12.84 16.42 6.05
C LYS A 575 -13.33 17.55 6.95
N ARG A 576 -12.91 18.80 6.69
CA ARG A 576 -13.29 19.97 7.49
C ARG A 576 -14.50 20.71 6.92
N HIS A 577 -14.75 20.61 5.62
CA HIS A 577 -15.82 21.36 4.97
C HIS A 577 -16.48 20.56 3.84
N ASN A 578 -17.66 19.98 4.12
CA ASN A 578 -18.45 19.27 3.11
C ASN A 578 -18.72 20.12 1.85
N ARG A 579 -18.92 21.45 2.00
CA ARG A 579 -19.08 22.36 0.85
C ARG A 579 -17.83 22.45 -0.04
N PHE A 580 -16.63 22.33 0.53
CA PHE A 580 -15.38 22.31 -0.24
C PHE A 580 -15.32 21.05 -1.11
N PHE A 581 -15.74 19.91 -0.56
CA PHE A 581 -15.77 18.64 -1.28
C PHE A 581 -16.67 18.67 -2.51
N TYR A 582 -17.92 19.14 -2.37
CA TYR A 582 -18.84 19.28 -3.51
C TYR A 582 -18.31 20.24 -4.59
N LYS A 583 -17.65 21.33 -4.17
CA LYS A 583 -17.01 22.26 -5.11
C LYS A 583 -15.89 21.61 -5.90
N ILE A 584 -15.01 20.83 -5.25
CA ILE A 584 -13.97 20.07 -5.95
C ILE A 584 -14.59 19.08 -6.93
N HIS A 585 -15.58 18.33 -6.48
CA HIS A 585 -16.24 17.33 -7.33
C HIS A 585 -16.79 17.98 -8.61
N PHE A 586 -17.44 19.13 -8.47
CA PHE A 586 -17.93 19.93 -9.59
C PHE A 586 -16.78 20.49 -10.48
N ILE A 587 -15.71 21.02 -9.88
CA ILE A 587 -14.53 21.50 -10.61
C ILE A 587 -13.89 20.37 -11.42
N CYS A 588 -13.76 19.17 -10.86
CA CYS A 588 -13.22 18.01 -11.56
C CYS A 588 -14.09 17.62 -12.77
N ILE A 589 -15.43 17.66 -12.63
CA ILE A 589 -16.34 17.40 -13.76
C ILE A 589 -16.12 18.43 -14.87
N ILE A 590 -16.08 19.73 -14.54
CA ILE A 590 -15.83 20.80 -15.53
C ILE A 590 -14.45 20.60 -16.20
N ALA A 591 -13.43 20.35 -15.41
CA ALA A 591 -12.07 20.17 -15.90
C ALA A 591 -11.94 18.96 -16.84
N LEU A 592 -12.55 17.82 -16.47
CA LEU A 592 -12.51 16.59 -17.28
C LEU A 592 -13.34 16.73 -18.57
N THR A 593 -14.52 17.36 -18.48
CA THR A 593 -15.35 17.63 -19.67
C THR A 593 -14.66 18.56 -20.64
N TRP A 594 -13.94 19.59 -20.15
CA TRP A 594 -13.11 20.45 -21.00
C TRP A 594 -12.05 19.63 -21.75
N ILE A 595 -11.29 18.79 -21.06
CA ILE A 595 -10.24 17.94 -21.67
C ILE A 595 -10.83 16.95 -22.68
N ALA A 596 -12.03 16.42 -22.42
CA ALA A 596 -12.73 15.56 -23.37
C ALA A 596 -13.08 16.32 -24.67
N LEU A 597 -13.61 17.54 -24.54
CA LEU A 597 -14.10 18.34 -25.67
C LEU A 597 -12.99 18.88 -26.58
N THR A 598 -11.82 19.24 -26.04
CA THR A 598 -10.72 19.84 -26.82
C THR A 598 -10.24 18.96 -27.99
N THR A 599 -10.45 17.65 -27.88
CA THR A 599 -9.95 16.66 -28.85
C THR A 599 -11.07 15.90 -29.56
N LEU A 600 -12.20 15.64 -28.91
CA LEU A 600 -13.35 14.97 -29.52
C LEU A 600 -14.15 15.90 -30.44
N VAL A 601 -14.23 17.19 -30.09
CA VAL A 601 -15.00 18.20 -30.84
C VAL A 601 -14.08 19.12 -31.67
N GLY A 602 -12.76 19.00 -31.50
CA GLY A 602 -11.79 19.84 -32.23
C GLY A 602 -11.71 21.28 -31.71
N LEU A 603 -12.23 21.56 -30.51
CA LEU A 603 -12.09 22.86 -29.83
C LEU A 603 -10.62 23.08 -29.44
N ARG A 604 -9.87 23.78 -30.29
CA ARG A 604 -8.48 24.17 -30.01
C ARG A 604 -8.43 25.64 -29.62
N LEU A 605 -7.80 25.94 -28.49
CA LEU A 605 -7.28 27.28 -28.24
C LEU A 605 -6.14 27.48 -29.23
N VAL A 606 -6.34 28.37 -30.20
CA VAL A 606 -5.27 28.84 -31.07
C VAL A 606 -4.44 29.79 -30.21
N TYR A 607 -3.27 29.32 -29.78
CA TYR A 607 -2.29 30.13 -29.07
C TYR A 607 -1.39 30.86 -30.07
#